data_AF-A0A2G5SVY5-F1
#
_entry.id   AF-A0A2G5SVY5-F1
#
_cell.length_a   1.000
_cell.length_b   1.000
_cell.length_c   1.000
_cell.angle_alpha   90.00
_cell.angle_beta   90.00
_cell.angle_gamma   90.00
#
_symmetry.space_group_name_H-M   'P 1'
#
loop_
_entity.id
_entity.type
_entity.pdbx_description
1 polymer ?
#
loop_
_entity_poly.entity_id
_entity_poly.type
_entity_poly.pdbx_seq_one_letter_code
_entity_poly.pdbx_strand_id
1 'polypeptide(L)'
;MGISNAEGLAHFHSLVASKQMLSKEFYEKLEKPVLEHTYDHAIGYEESKGYGFQYTKNPKGQWIFGHSGFGGQNVRVDLNNGLTMAYVSNGMKITDADMVEPWRNLVKEVYRVFFEQNDNK
;
A
#
# COMPACT_ATOMS: atom_id res chain seq x y z
N MET A 1 3.94 -11.04 -14.05
CA MET A 1 2.59 -10.43 -14.17
C MET A 1 1.58 -11.39 -13.55
N GLY A 2 0.65 -10.89 -12.74
CA GLY A 2 -0.41 -11.69 -12.10
C GLY A 2 -1.80 -11.19 -12.48
N ILE A 3 -2.81 -12.06 -12.36
CA ILE A 3 -4.21 -11.75 -12.66
C ILE A 3 -5.01 -11.90 -11.37
N SER A 4 -5.74 -10.85 -10.98
CA SER A 4 -6.64 -10.85 -9.83
C SER A 4 -7.66 -9.72 -9.93
N ASN A 5 -8.60 -9.65 -8.99
CA ASN A 5 -9.52 -8.52 -8.81
C ASN A 5 -9.21 -7.80 -7.48
N ALA A 6 -9.86 -6.65 -7.24
CA ALA A 6 -9.59 -5.85 -6.04
C ALA A 6 -9.93 -6.62 -4.74
N GLU A 7 -11.04 -7.36 -4.72
CA GLU A 7 -11.49 -8.14 -3.56
C GLU A 7 -10.49 -9.24 -3.17
N GLY A 8 -10.10 -10.08 -4.13
CA GLY A 8 -9.16 -11.18 -3.87
C GLY A 8 -7.79 -10.67 -3.44
N LEU A 9 -7.32 -9.57 -4.04
CA LEU A 9 -6.08 -8.93 -3.64
C LEU A 9 -6.17 -8.34 -2.23
N ALA A 10 -7.28 -7.67 -1.89
CA ALA A 10 -7.50 -7.11 -0.57
C ALA A 10 -7.65 -8.19 0.51
N HIS A 11 -8.40 -9.25 0.24
CA HIS A 11 -8.65 -10.33 1.19
C HIS A 11 -7.37 -11.12 1.52
N PHE A 12 -6.56 -11.44 0.52
CA PHE A 12 -5.26 -12.07 0.78
C PHE A 12 -4.38 -11.18 1.67
N HIS A 13 -4.24 -9.91 1.29
CA HIS A 13 -3.40 -8.98 2.04
C HIS A 13 -3.99 -8.59 3.40
N SER A 14 -5.31 -8.72 3.64
CA SER A 14 -5.89 -8.49 4.97
C SER A 14 -5.43 -9.54 5.98
N LEU A 15 -5.16 -10.78 5.57
CA LEU A 15 -4.55 -11.81 6.44
C LEU A 15 -3.13 -11.42 6.86
N VAL A 16 -2.41 -10.73 5.96
CA VAL A 16 -1.09 -10.15 6.28
C VAL A 16 -1.26 -8.96 7.23
N ALA A 17 -2.19 -8.04 6.95
CA ALA A 17 -2.47 -6.87 7.79
C ALA A 17 -2.88 -7.26 9.22
N SER A 18 -3.69 -8.32 9.36
CA SER A 18 -4.15 -8.85 10.65
C SER A 18 -3.10 -9.72 11.37
N LYS A 19 -1.88 -9.79 10.85
CA LYS A 19 -0.76 -10.55 11.41
C LYS A 19 -1.00 -12.07 11.54
N GLN A 20 -1.78 -12.66 10.64
CA GLN A 20 -2.19 -14.08 10.71
C GLN A 20 -1.36 -15.03 9.83
N MET A 21 -0.51 -14.50 8.94
CA MET A 21 0.09 -15.30 7.86
C MET A 21 1.59 -15.55 8.03
N LEU A 22 2.32 -14.65 8.68
CA LEU A 22 3.79 -14.65 8.74
C LEU A 22 4.28 -14.78 10.18
N SER A 23 5.56 -15.08 10.37
CA SER A 23 6.15 -15.11 11.72
C SER A 23 6.28 -13.70 12.30
N LYS A 24 6.35 -13.60 13.63
CA LYS A 24 6.52 -12.31 14.32
C LYS A 24 7.77 -11.57 13.83
N GLU A 25 8.88 -12.28 13.71
CA GLU A 25 10.18 -11.74 13.26
C GLU A 25 10.09 -11.19 11.84
N PHE A 26 9.23 -11.78 11.00
CA PHE A 26 9.03 -11.27 9.64
C PHE A 26 8.16 -10.02 9.62
N TYR A 27 7.14 -9.94 10.48
CA TYR A 27 6.36 -8.70 10.64
C TYR A 27 7.22 -7.53 11.11
N GLU A 28 8.13 -7.75 12.06
CA GLU A 28 9.08 -6.73 12.53
C GLU A 28 9.96 -6.19 11.38
N LYS A 29 10.32 -7.03 10.41
CA LYS A 29 11.07 -6.61 9.22
C LYS A 29 10.23 -5.76 8.26
N LEU A 30 8.93 -6.00 8.17
CA LEU A 30 8.01 -5.27 7.28
C LEU A 30 7.59 -3.90 7.84
N GLU A 31 7.99 -3.53 9.05
CA GLU A 31 7.60 -2.24 9.66
C GLU A 31 8.26 -1.02 8.99
N LYS A 32 9.38 -1.22 8.29
CA LYS A 32 10.11 -0.15 7.61
C LYS A 32 10.80 -0.64 6.34
N PRO A 33 11.06 0.25 5.37
CA PRO A 33 11.83 -0.12 4.19
C PRO A 33 13.27 -0.51 4.55
N VAL A 34 13.89 -1.29 3.65
CA VAL A 34 15.33 -1.59 3.69
C VAL A 34 16.12 -0.46 3.04
N LEU A 35 15.60 0.07 1.94
CA LEU A 35 16.12 1.24 1.23
C LEU A 35 15.12 2.36 1.41
N GLU A 36 15.51 3.43 2.07
CA GLU A 36 14.68 4.61 2.29
C GLU A 36 15.19 5.73 1.40
N HIS A 37 14.27 6.41 0.70
CA HIS A 37 14.58 7.58 -0.14
C HIS A 37 15.77 7.37 -1.09
N THR A 38 15.79 6.22 -1.78
CA THR A 38 16.89 5.85 -2.68
C THR A 38 16.48 6.05 -4.14
N TYR A 39 17.32 6.75 -4.91
CA TYR A 39 17.09 6.95 -6.33
C TYR A 39 17.17 5.64 -7.09
N ASP A 40 16.11 5.29 -7.81
CA ASP A 40 16.06 4.11 -8.65
C ASP A 40 16.29 4.50 -10.12
N HIS A 41 17.42 4.05 -10.66
CA HIS A 41 17.84 4.37 -12.02
C HIS A 41 16.96 3.74 -13.12
N ALA A 42 16.20 2.69 -12.81
CA ALA A 42 15.36 2.02 -13.80
C ALA A 42 14.01 2.72 -13.97
N ILE A 43 13.44 3.27 -12.89
CA ILE A 43 12.16 4.00 -12.92
C ILE A 43 12.34 5.52 -13.01
N GLY A 44 13.52 6.05 -12.66
CA GLY A 44 13.87 7.46 -12.82
C GLY A 44 13.39 8.39 -11.71
N TYR A 45 13.08 7.85 -10.53
CA TYR A 45 12.70 8.64 -9.35
C TYR A 45 13.07 7.92 -8.05
N GLU A 46 12.94 8.64 -6.94
CA GLU A 46 13.25 8.15 -5.60
C GLU A 46 12.14 7.24 -5.06
N GLU A 47 12.54 6.10 -4.48
CA GLU A 47 11.62 5.14 -3.89
C GLU A 47 12.11 4.65 -2.52
N SER A 48 11.17 4.13 -1.74
CA SER A 48 11.48 3.34 -0.55
C SER A 48 11.08 1.88 -0.79
N LYS A 49 12.00 0.94 -0.61
CA LYS A 49 11.80 -0.47 -0.99
C LYS A 49 12.32 -1.45 0.06
N GLY A 50 11.73 -2.65 0.10
CA GLY A 50 12.19 -3.72 0.98
C GLY A 50 11.41 -5.02 0.75
N TYR A 51 12.09 -6.16 0.80
CA TYR A 51 11.45 -7.50 0.76
C TYR A 51 10.47 -7.72 -0.40
N GLY A 52 10.69 -7.07 -1.56
CA GLY A 52 9.82 -7.17 -2.74
C GLY A 52 8.65 -6.17 -2.77
N PHE A 53 8.58 -5.25 -1.81
CA PHE A 53 7.54 -4.23 -1.71
C PHE A 53 8.08 -2.81 -1.85
N GLN A 54 7.23 -1.92 -2.34
CA GLN A 54 7.36 -0.47 -2.23
C GLN A 54 6.75 -0.01 -0.90
N TYR A 55 7.39 0.97 -0.27
CA TYR A 55 6.98 1.55 1.00
C TYR A 55 6.61 3.01 0.82
N THR A 56 5.48 3.41 1.36
CA THR A 56 5.04 4.80 1.40
C THR A 56 4.46 5.12 2.77
N LYS A 57 4.16 6.41 2.99
CA LYS A 57 3.52 6.86 4.22
C LYS A 57 2.01 6.94 4.04
N ASN A 58 1.27 6.39 5.00
CA ASN A 58 -0.16 6.63 5.07
C ASN A 58 -0.47 8.09 5.51
N PRO A 59 -1.73 8.55 5.45
CA PRO A 59 -2.11 9.89 5.92
C PRO A 59 -1.74 10.21 7.38
N LYS A 60 -1.48 9.19 8.22
CA LYS A 60 -1.01 9.32 9.61
C LYS A 60 0.52 9.35 9.75
N GLY A 61 1.28 9.37 8.65
CA GLY A 61 2.74 9.39 8.65
C GLY A 61 3.40 8.04 8.98
N GLN A 62 2.64 6.95 9.02
CA GLN A 62 3.13 5.60 9.33
C GLN A 62 3.57 4.88 8.05
N TRP A 63 4.60 4.03 8.16
CA TRP A 63 5.05 3.22 7.04
C TRP A 63 4.00 2.15 6.72
N ILE A 64 3.64 2.08 5.44
CA ILE A 64 2.82 1.03 4.84
C ILE A 64 3.57 0.47 3.64
N PHE A 65 3.25 -0.75 3.23
CA PHE A 65 3.94 -1.40 2.13
C PHE A 65 2.96 -2.03 1.15
N GLY A 66 3.44 -2.31 -0.06
CA GLY A 66 2.66 -2.99 -1.07
C GLY A 66 3.31 -2.84 -2.43
N HIS A 67 2.51 -2.78 -3.49
CA HIS A 67 3.05 -2.62 -4.83
C HIS A 67 2.04 -1.94 -5.76
N SER A 68 2.51 -0.97 -6.53
CA SER A 68 1.75 -0.41 -7.64
C SER A 68 1.92 -1.23 -8.91
N GLY A 69 0.86 -1.36 -9.70
CA GLY A 69 0.94 -1.94 -11.03
C GLY A 69 0.79 -0.86 -12.09
N PHE A 70 1.48 -1.08 -13.22
CA PHE A 70 1.33 -0.23 -14.39
C PHE A 70 -0.14 -0.17 -14.85
N GLY A 71 -0.62 1.02 -15.22
CA GLY A 71 -2.03 1.27 -15.50
C GLY A 71 -2.84 1.74 -14.29
N GLY A 72 -2.22 1.82 -13.11
CA GLY A 72 -2.73 2.52 -11.93
C GLY A 72 -3.42 1.65 -10.89
N GLN A 73 -3.41 0.33 -11.06
CA GLN A 73 -3.78 -0.61 -10.00
C GLN A 73 -2.78 -0.52 -8.83
N ASN A 74 -3.25 -0.76 -7.61
CA ASN A 74 -2.42 -0.60 -6.42
C ASN A 74 -2.94 -1.47 -5.29
N VAL A 75 -2.02 -1.96 -4.45
CA VAL A 75 -2.36 -2.57 -3.17
C VAL A 75 -1.41 -2.05 -2.11
N ARG A 76 -1.96 -1.71 -0.95
CA ARG A 76 -1.18 -1.37 0.25
C ARG A 76 -1.71 -2.09 1.47
N VAL A 77 -0.78 -2.43 2.35
CA VAL A 77 -0.96 -3.10 3.63
C VAL A 77 -0.46 -2.17 4.72
N ASP A 78 -1.34 -1.88 5.67
CA ASP A 78 -1.03 -1.13 6.87
C ASP A 78 -1.11 -2.04 8.09
N LEU A 79 0.07 -2.48 8.56
CA LEU A 79 0.19 -3.29 9.77
C LEU A 79 -0.14 -2.51 11.06
N ASN A 80 -0.06 -1.18 11.04
CA ASN A 80 -0.31 -0.34 12.20
C ASN A 80 -1.80 -0.28 12.51
N ASN A 81 -2.62 -0.23 11.45
CA ASN A 81 -4.07 -0.08 11.56
C ASN A 81 -4.85 -1.36 11.17
N GLY A 82 -4.15 -2.47 10.85
CA GLY A 82 -4.78 -3.73 10.44
C GLY A 82 -5.61 -3.59 9.16
N LEU A 83 -5.19 -2.70 8.26
CA LEU A 83 -5.95 -2.29 7.09
C LEU A 83 -5.24 -2.70 5.80
N THR A 84 -6.03 -3.16 4.84
CA THR A 84 -5.58 -3.36 3.46
C THR A 84 -6.48 -2.57 2.52
N MET A 85 -5.87 -1.96 1.52
CA MET A 85 -6.58 -1.29 0.43
C MET A 85 -6.08 -1.85 -0.90
N ALA A 86 -7.00 -2.20 -1.78
CA ALA A 86 -6.68 -2.62 -3.14
C ALA A 86 -7.56 -1.87 -4.14
N TYR A 87 -6.93 -1.47 -5.25
CA TYR A 87 -7.59 -0.84 -6.38
C TYR A 87 -7.13 -1.56 -7.64
N VAL A 88 -8.11 -2.08 -8.39
CA VAL A 88 -7.88 -2.76 -9.67
C VAL A 88 -8.88 -2.21 -10.67
N SER A 89 -8.43 -1.96 -11.90
CA SER A 89 -9.27 -1.37 -12.93
C SER A 89 -8.88 -1.83 -14.32
N ASN A 90 -9.87 -1.92 -15.23
CA ASN A 90 -9.64 -2.37 -16.60
C ASN A 90 -9.19 -1.24 -17.55
N GLY A 91 -9.32 0.02 -17.13
CA GLY A 91 -8.82 1.18 -17.88
C GLY A 91 -7.48 1.64 -17.34
N MET A 92 -6.46 1.79 -18.20
CA MET A 92 -5.15 2.28 -17.79
C MET A 92 -5.16 3.78 -17.46
N LYS A 93 -4.35 4.18 -16.48
CA LYS A 93 -4.10 5.58 -16.10
C LYS A 93 -2.68 5.97 -16.50
N ILE A 94 -2.49 7.26 -16.82
CA ILE A 94 -1.22 7.84 -17.29
C ILE A 94 -0.26 8.20 -16.13
N THR A 95 -0.69 8.03 -14.89
CA THR A 95 0.09 8.30 -13.68
C THR A 95 0.66 7.02 -13.08
N ASP A 96 1.78 7.15 -12.37
CA ASP A 96 2.46 6.02 -11.75
C ASP A 96 2.19 5.95 -10.24
N ALA A 97 2.33 4.75 -9.71
CA ALA A 97 2.36 4.44 -8.28
C ALA A 97 1.24 5.09 -7.46
N ASP A 98 1.62 5.76 -6.37
CA ASP A 98 0.68 6.38 -5.44
C ASP A 98 0.19 7.74 -5.94
N MET A 99 0.61 8.19 -7.13
CA MET A 99 0.18 9.45 -7.73
C MET A 99 -1.11 9.33 -8.54
N VAL A 100 -1.59 8.11 -8.75
CA VAL A 100 -2.83 7.81 -9.48
C VAL A 100 -4.04 8.39 -8.74
N GLU A 101 -4.74 9.32 -9.38
CA GLU A 101 -5.79 10.12 -8.71
C GLU A 101 -6.92 9.26 -8.11
N PRO A 102 -7.51 8.26 -8.81
CA PRO A 102 -8.49 7.37 -8.19
C PRO A 102 -7.96 6.64 -6.95
N TRP A 103 -6.70 6.22 -6.97
CA TRP A 103 -6.05 5.57 -5.84
C TRP A 103 -5.87 6.54 -4.67
N ARG A 104 -5.35 7.74 -4.91
CA ARG A 104 -5.19 8.78 -3.89
C ARG A 104 -6.49 9.15 -3.22
N ASN A 105 -7.55 9.32 -4.00
CA ASN A 105 -8.88 9.62 -3.48
C ASN A 105 -9.43 8.48 -2.64
N LEU A 106 -9.25 7.22 -3.08
CA LEU A 106 -9.63 6.05 -2.31
C LEU A 106 -8.91 6.00 -0.95
N VAL A 107 -7.58 6.15 -0.93
CA VAL A 107 -6.79 6.13 0.31
C VAL A 107 -7.25 7.26 1.24
N LYS A 108 -7.38 8.48 0.74
CA LYS A 108 -7.83 9.63 1.53
C LYS A 108 -9.20 9.37 2.17
N GLU A 109 -10.16 8.87 1.39
CA GLU A 109 -11.52 8.65 1.90
C GLU A 109 -11.62 7.47 2.86
N VAL A 110 -10.86 6.39 2.64
CA VAL A 110 -10.79 5.28 3.59
C VAL A 110 -10.26 5.79 4.94
N TYR A 111 -9.18 6.56 4.95
CA TYR A 111 -8.63 7.07 6.21
C TYR A 111 -9.57 8.06 6.90
N ARG A 112 -10.22 8.94 6.13
CA ARG A 112 -11.21 9.87 6.66
C ARG A 112 -12.37 9.14 7.35
N VAL A 113 -12.92 8.11 6.70
CA VAL A 113 -14.08 7.35 7.21
C VAL A 113 -13.73 6.51 8.44
N PHE A 114 -12.61 5.79 8.41
CA PHE A 114 -12.29 4.83 9.47
C PHE A 114 -11.49 5.41 10.64
N PHE A 115 -10.72 6.48 10.43
CA PHE A 115 -9.79 6.98 11.45
C PHE A 115 -10.04 8.43 11.85
N GLU A 116 -10.47 9.33 10.95
CA GLU A 116 -10.70 10.74 11.32
C GLU A 116 -12.11 10.99 11.91
N GLN A 117 -13.12 10.19 11.57
CA GLN A 117 -14.45 10.31 12.17
C GLN A 117 -14.51 9.93 13.66
N ASN A 118 -13.50 9.21 14.16
CA ASN A 118 -13.45 8.70 15.53
C ASN A 118 -12.71 9.64 16.50
N ASP A 119 -11.98 10.64 16.02
CA ASP A 119 -11.23 11.60 16.87
C ASP A 119 -12.09 12.80 17.34
N ASN A 120 -13.35 12.88 16.88
CA ASN A 120 -14.31 13.95 17.24
C ASN A 120 -15.45 13.47 18.18
N LYS A 121 -15.25 12.35 18.89
CA LYS A 121 -16.14 11.87 19.95
C LYS A 121 -15.37 11.71 21.24
#